data_AF-A0A7J3GUW9-F1
#
_entry.id   AF-A0A7J3GUW9-F1
#
_cell.length_a   1.000
_cell.length_b   1.000
_cell.length_c   1.000
_cell.angle_alpha   90.00
_cell.angle_beta   90.00
_cell.angle_gamma   90.00
#
_symmetry.space_group_name_H-M   'P 1'
#
loop_
_entity.id
_entity.type
_entity.pdbx_description
1 polymer ?
#
loop_
_entity_poly.entity_id
_entity_poly.type
_entity_poly.pdbx_seq_one_letter_code
_entity_poly.pdbx_strand_id
1 'polypeptide(L)' 'MGARRHERELHGYGGQKYPIQRNKAKTTEKKTLVLTCNKCGRKVMREGVRLRKLEIVR' A
#
# COMPACT_ATOMS: atom_id res chain seq x y z
N MET A 1 -0.83 9.29 -14.37
CA MET A 1 0.14 9.39 -15.49
C MET A 1 1.26 8.34 -15.40
N GLY A 2 1.90 8.14 -14.23
CA GLY A 2 3.04 7.22 -14.09
C GLY A 2 2.79 5.76 -14.50
N ALA A 3 1.67 5.16 -14.09
CA ALA A 3 1.34 3.78 -14.44
C ALA A 3 1.16 3.55 -15.95
N ARG A 4 0.44 4.45 -16.64
CA ARG A 4 0.23 4.38 -18.10
C ARG A 4 1.53 4.53 -18.89
N ARG A 5 2.44 5.38 -18.42
CA ARG A 5 3.76 5.57 -19.03
C ARG A 5 4.62 4.31 -18.87
N HIS A 6 4.69 3.78 -17.66
CA HIS A 6 5.42 2.54 -17.35
C HIS A 6 4.91 1.38 -18.23
N GLU A 7 3.60 1.24 -18.38
CA GLU A 7 3.00 0.21 -19.25
C GLU A 7 3.42 0.35 -20.72
N ARG A 8 3.40 1.57 -21.27
CA ARG A 8 3.89 1.83 -22.64
C ARG A 8 5.38 1.51 -22.79
N GLU A 9 6.19 1.79 -21.77
CA GLU A 9 7.61 1.50 -21.78
C GLU A 9 7.88 0.00 -21.62
N LEU A 10 7.08 -0.74 -20.87
CA LEU A 10 7.19 -2.21 -20.79
C LEU A 10 6.75 -2.92 -22.07
N HIS A 11 5.93 -2.29 -22.90
CA HIS A 11 5.45 -2.87 -24.15
C HIS A 11 6.60 -3.00 -25.17
N GLY A 12 6.91 -4.24 -25.56
CA GLY A 12 7.99 -4.58 -26.48
C GLY A 12 8.97 -5.59 -25.90
N TYR A 13 10.13 -5.73 -26.53
CA TYR A 13 11.20 -6.64 -26.09
C TYR A 13 12.21 -5.90 -25.20
N GLY A 14 12.97 -6.64 -24.39
CA GLY A 14 13.97 -6.08 -23.46
C GLY A 14 13.64 -6.25 -21.97
N GLY A 15 12.52 -6.91 -21.65
CA GLY A 15 12.20 -7.31 -20.28
C GLY A 15 11.89 -6.14 -19.34
N GLN A 16 12.19 -6.34 -18.05
CA GLN A 16 11.85 -5.40 -16.98
C GLN A 16 12.77 -4.16 -17.02
N LYS A 17 12.25 -3.00 -17.45
CA LYS A 17 13.01 -1.75 -17.59
C LYS A 17 13.31 -1.03 -16.27
N TYR A 18 12.50 -1.26 -15.24
CA TYR A 18 12.62 -0.56 -13.94
C TYR A 18 13.06 -1.51 -12.84
N PRO A 19 13.92 -1.05 -11.90
CA PRO A 19 14.40 -1.88 -10.81
C PRO A 19 13.25 -2.30 -9.88
N ILE A 20 13.26 -3.56 -9.50
CA ILE A 20 12.33 -4.12 -8.51
C ILE A 20 13.10 -4.29 -7.19
N GLN A 21 12.55 -3.77 -6.09
CA GLN A 21 13.11 -3.96 -4.75
C GLN A 21 12.96 -5.42 -4.32
N ARG A 22 14.04 -6.20 -4.38
CA ARG A 22 14.05 -7.62 -3.97
C ARG A 22 14.18 -7.78 -2.45
N ASN A 23 15.07 -7.01 -1.83
CA ASN A 23 15.40 -7.19 -0.42
C ASN A 23 14.68 -6.13 0.44
N LYS A 24 13.58 -6.52 1.09
CA LYS A 24 12.85 -5.65 2.03
C LYS A 24 13.32 -5.95 3.46
N ALA A 25 13.99 -4.98 4.09
CA ALA A 25 14.53 -5.15 5.46
C ALA A 25 13.44 -5.17 6.55
N LYS A 26 12.32 -4.50 6.31
CA LYS A 26 11.26 -4.33 7.29
C LYS A 26 10.29 -5.53 7.26
N THR A 27 10.19 -6.23 8.37
CA THR A 27 9.30 -7.40 8.57
C THR A 27 7.90 -7.05 9.07
N THR A 28 7.66 -5.77 9.36
CA THR A 28 6.39 -5.25 9.89
C THR A 28 5.87 -4.11 9.03
N GLU A 29 4.58 -3.81 9.14
CA GLU A 29 3.95 -2.70 8.42
C GLU A 29 3.22 -1.79 9.39
N LYS A 30 3.14 -0.49 9.08
CA LYS A 30 2.24 0.41 9.81
C LYS A 30 0.80 0.08 9.38
N LYS A 31 -0.05 -0.31 10.32
CA LYS A 31 -1.46 -0.64 10.04
C LYS A 31 -2.32 0.58 10.35
N THR A 32 -2.74 1.30 9.31
CA THR A 32 -3.61 2.48 9.42
C THR A 32 -5.04 2.04 9.71
N LEU A 33 -5.67 2.62 10.74
CA LEU A 33 -7.07 2.36 11.06
C LEU A 33 -7.96 3.38 10.35
N VAL A 34 -8.98 2.88 9.66
CA VAL A 34 -10.03 3.70 9.05
C VAL A 34 -11.23 3.72 9.99
N LEU A 35 -11.42 4.83 10.68
CA LEU A 35 -12.58 5.04 11.54
C LEU A 35 -13.73 5.60 10.70
N THR A 36 -14.84 4.87 10.66
CA THR A 36 -16.04 5.30 9.94
C THR A 36 -17.06 5.81 10.95
N CYS A 37 -17.51 7.06 10.80
CA CYS A 37 -18.56 7.60 11.65
C CYS A 37 -19.91 6.98 11.27
N ASN A 38 -20.60 6.35 12.22
CA ASN A 38 -21.92 5.73 11.98
C ASN A 38 -23.02 6.75 11.62
N LYS A 39 -22.88 8.02 12.01
CA LYS A 39 -23.93 9.04 11.79
C LYS A 39 -23.81 9.75 10.44
N CYS A 40 -22.59 10.06 10.00
CA CYS A 40 -22.35 10.88 8.80
C CYS A 40 -21.50 10.17 7.73
N GLY A 41 -21.08 8.93 7.95
CA GLY A 41 -20.31 8.13 6.99
C GLY A 41 -18.89 8.63 6.70
N ARG A 42 -18.45 9.73 7.33
CA ARG A 42 -17.10 10.26 7.15
C ARG A 42 -16.07 9.25 7.64
N LYS A 43 -15.07 9.01 6.79
CA LYS A 43 -13.91 8.14 7.07
C LYS A 43 -12.73 9.01 7.49
N VAL A 44 -12.15 8.71 8.64
CA VAL A 44 -10.93 9.36 9.13
C VAL A 44 -9.85 8.29 9.28
N MET A 45 -8.69 8.54 8.68
CA MET A 45 -7.52 7.67 8.80
C MET A 45 -6.65 8.21 9.92
N ARG A 46 -6.38 7.37 10.93
CA ARG A 46 -5.39 7.69 11.98
C ARG A 46 -4.09 6.98 11.69
N GLU A 47 -2.98 7.61 12.07
CA GLU A 47 -1.67 7.01 11.92
C GLU A 47 -1.59 5.66 12.66
N GLY A 48 -1.05 4.68 11.95
CA GLY A 48 -0.90 3.33 12.44
C GLY A 48 0.44 3.06 13.11
N VAL A 49 0.45 2.13 14.06
CA VAL A 49 1.67 1.58 14.65
C VAL A 49 2.19 0.42 13.80
N ARG A 50 3.50 0.15 13.85
CA ARG A 50 4.12 -1.00 13.18
C ARG A 50 3.76 -2.28 13.93
N LEU A 51 3.00 -3.16 13.29
CA LEU A 51 2.53 -4.40 13.90
C LEU A 51 2.80 -5.59 12.95
N ARG A 52 2.98 -6.80 13.51
CA ARG A 52 3.06 -8.05 12.74
C ARG A 52 1.67 -8.60 12.41
N LYS A 53 0.76 -8.55 13.39
CA LYS A 53 -0.63 -9.00 13.29
C LYS A 53 -1.52 -7.95 13.96
N LEU A 54 -2.67 -7.66 13.35
CA LEU A 54 -3.71 -6.79 13.90
C LEU A 54 -5.02 -7.58 13.83
N GLU A 55 -5.67 -7.77 14.97
CA GLU A 55 -6.97 -8.44 15.08
C GLU A 55 -7.96 -7.43 15.65
N ILE A 56 -9.06 -7.19 14.93
CA ILE A 56 -10.15 -6.33 15.39
C ILE A 56 -11.21 -7.27 15.96
N VAL A 57 -11.29 -7.35 17.28
CA VAL A 57 -12.37 -8.06 17.99
C VAL A 57 -13.52 -7.08 18.19
N ARG A 58 -14.75 -7.55 17.95
CA ARG A 58 -15.97 -6.74 18.05
C ARG A 58 -16.62 -6.87 19.42
#